data_AF-A0A437MEJ5-F1
#
_entry.id   AF-A0A437MEJ5-F1
#
_cell.length_a   1.000
_cell.length_b   1.000
_cell.length_c   1.000
_cell.angle_alpha   90.00
_cell.angle_beta   90.00
_cell.angle_gamma   90.00
#
_symmetry.space_group_name_H-M   'P 1'
#
loop_
_entity.id
_entity.type
_entity.pdbx_description
1 polymer ?
#
loop_
_entity_poly.entity_id
_entity_poly.type
_entity_poly.pdbx_seq_one_letter_code
_entity_poly.pdbx_strand_id
1 'polypeptide(L)'
;MASPRLASLLLFLMLIAPLFGAAAQTQPGNFYRQSDRPAVMYQYTRDYYCQVQNEAQMAAFGGFSKVRQVPRLAMSGQQTGSCGWPNGFFRRSNETVVYRMSGVGVAPEFGPDICSVANEAQMAAFGGFGRVRVVPPTSDLARGRRMSGVCNPRAG
;
A
#
# COMPACT_ATOMS: atom_id res chain seq x y z
N MET A 1 17.93 70.80 39.25
CA MET A 1 18.10 69.33 39.29
C MET A 1 17.16 68.73 38.27
N ALA A 2 17.70 68.21 37.17
CA ALA A 2 16.95 67.74 36.02
C ALA A 2 17.28 66.26 35.76
N SER A 3 16.26 65.43 35.56
CA SER A 3 16.30 64.26 34.64
C SER A 3 14.93 63.58 34.57
N PRO A 4 14.32 63.49 33.37
CA PRO A 4 13.14 62.68 33.10
C PRO A 4 13.56 61.25 32.72
N ARG A 5 12.85 60.22 33.21
CA ARG A 5 13.07 58.84 32.78
C ARG A 5 12.16 58.50 31.60
N LEU A 6 12.83 58.04 30.54
CA LEU A 6 12.33 57.67 29.24
C LEU A 6 11.28 56.56 29.25
N ALA A 7 10.32 56.73 28.34
CA ALA A 7 9.41 55.72 27.85
C ALA A 7 10.18 54.54 27.23
N SER A 8 9.74 53.32 27.53
CA SER A 8 10.20 52.10 26.85
C SER A 8 8.97 51.41 26.26
N LEU A 9 8.59 51.83 25.05
CA LEU A 9 7.56 51.20 24.25
C LEU A 9 8.16 49.93 23.62
N LEU A 10 7.85 48.77 24.18
CA LEU A 10 8.24 47.47 23.63
C LEU A 10 7.33 47.14 22.44
N LEU A 11 7.88 47.30 21.24
CA LEU A 11 7.27 46.93 19.97
C LEU A 11 7.32 45.39 19.83
N PHE A 12 6.20 44.71 20.08
CA PHE A 12 6.03 43.29 19.81
C PHE A 12 5.82 43.07 18.30
N LEU A 13 6.89 42.76 17.57
CA LEU A 13 6.79 42.19 16.23
C LEU A 13 6.34 40.72 16.36
N MET A 14 5.05 40.44 16.14
CA MET A 14 4.59 39.09 15.86
C MET A 14 5.01 38.70 14.43
N LEU A 15 6.09 37.93 14.33
CA LEU A 15 6.47 37.19 13.13
C LEU A 15 5.40 36.12 12.84
N ILE A 16 4.49 36.40 11.93
CA ILE A 16 3.59 35.41 11.32
C ILE A 16 4.44 34.61 10.32
N ALA A 17 5.06 33.53 10.77
CA ALA A 17 5.69 32.57 9.87
C ALA A 17 4.59 31.83 9.10
N PRO A 18 4.59 31.83 7.76
CA PRO A 18 3.63 31.04 7.02
C PRO A 18 3.94 29.55 7.22
N LEU A 19 3.00 28.82 7.82
CA LEU A 19 3.01 27.37 7.96
C LEU A 19 2.79 26.70 6.60
N PHE A 20 3.72 26.85 5.67
CA PHE A 20 3.79 25.96 4.52
C PHE A 20 4.41 24.66 5.01
N GLY A 21 3.55 23.75 5.49
CA GLY A 21 3.96 22.40 5.89
C GLY A 21 4.71 21.74 4.74
N ALA A 22 5.98 21.41 4.97
CA ALA A 22 6.81 20.69 4.01
C ALA A 22 6.13 19.37 3.63
N ALA A 23 6.07 19.07 2.34
CA ALA A 23 5.61 17.76 1.88
C ALA A 23 6.59 16.70 2.40
N ALA A 24 6.08 15.71 3.13
CA ALA A 24 6.90 14.60 3.61
C ALA A 24 7.34 13.76 2.40
N GLN A 25 8.65 13.55 2.25
CA GLN A 25 9.18 12.67 1.21
C GLN A 25 8.77 11.22 1.49
N THR A 26 8.29 10.53 0.46
CA THR A 26 7.91 9.12 0.55
C THR A 26 9.14 8.21 0.49
N GLN A 27 9.05 7.07 1.17
CA GLN A 27 10.11 6.07 1.25
C GLN A 27 9.59 4.74 0.68
N PRO A 28 10.40 4.02 -0.13
CA PRO A 28 10.06 2.68 -0.57
C PRO A 28 9.68 1.75 0.60
N GLY A 29 8.73 0.85 0.37
CA GLY A 29 8.22 -0.08 1.38
C GLY A 29 7.18 0.52 2.34
N ASN A 30 6.72 1.76 2.10
CA ASN A 30 5.73 2.41 2.97
C ASN A 30 4.42 2.74 2.23
N PHE A 31 3.33 2.65 2.99
CA PHE A 31 1.99 3.04 2.55
C PHE A 31 1.70 4.47 3.03
N TYR A 32 1.05 5.26 2.18
CA TYR A 32 0.74 6.65 2.45
C TYR A 32 -0.70 6.97 2.11
N ARG A 33 -1.30 7.89 2.87
CA ARG A 33 -2.62 8.43 2.59
C ARG A 33 -2.61 9.93 2.89
N GLN A 34 -3.22 10.74 2.02
CA GLN A 34 -3.43 12.15 2.33
C GLN A 34 -4.59 12.29 3.32
N SER A 35 -4.46 13.19 4.30
CA SER A 35 -5.42 13.28 5.41
C SER A 35 -6.89 13.50 5.01
N ASP A 36 -7.12 14.20 3.92
CA ASP A 36 -8.43 14.55 3.34
C ASP A 36 -8.88 13.61 2.22
N ARG A 37 -8.11 12.57 1.88
CA ARG A 37 -8.43 11.64 0.78
C ARG A 37 -8.43 10.19 1.26
N PRO A 38 -9.38 9.35 0.82
CA PRO A 38 -9.45 7.94 1.23
C PRO A 38 -8.40 7.04 0.57
N ALA A 39 -7.86 7.44 -0.59
CA ALA A 39 -6.94 6.61 -1.36
C ALA A 39 -5.62 6.36 -0.62
N VAL A 40 -5.22 5.08 -0.55
CA VAL A 40 -3.91 4.66 -0.04
C VAL A 40 -3.00 4.40 -1.21
N MET A 41 -1.82 5.03 -1.20
CA MET A 41 -0.75 4.82 -2.16
C MET A 41 0.36 3.97 -1.54
N TYR A 42 0.96 3.09 -2.32
CA TYR A 42 2.12 2.29 -1.91
C TYR A 42 3.35 2.69 -2.72
N GLN A 43 4.36 3.24 -2.05
CA GLN A 43 5.68 3.52 -2.66
C GLN A 43 6.50 2.23 -2.57
N TYR A 44 6.57 1.43 -3.62
CA TYR A 44 7.22 0.11 -3.57
C TYR A 44 8.65 0.11 -4.12
N THR A 45 9.01 1.07 -4.97
CA THR A 45 10.41 1.42 -5.28
C THR A 45 10.61 2.93 -5.18
N ARG A 46 11.82 3.43 -5.45
CA ARG A 46 12.07 4.88 -5.56
C ARG A 46 11.36 5.52 -6.75
N ASP A 47 11.21 4.75 -7.82
CA ASP A 47 10.73 5.23 -9.12
C ASP A 47 9.28 4.86 -9.41
N TYR A 48 8.66 4.02 -8.58
CA TYR A 48 7.30 3.56 -8.83
C TYR A 48 6.45 3.50 -7.57
N TYR A 49 5.18 3.84 -7.77
CA TYR A 49 4.12 3.69 -6.80
C TYR A 49 2.81 3.26 -7.44
N CYS A 50 1.92 2.69 -6.63
CA CYS A 50 0.60 2.25 -7.06
C CYS A 50 -0.46 2.64 -6.03
N GLN A 51 -1.73 2.59 -6.42
CA GLN A 51 -2.87 2.79 -5.54
C GLN A 51 -3.41 1.45 -5.05
N VAL A 52 -3.62 1.30 -3.75
CA VAL A 52 -4.26 0.12 -3.16
C VAL A 52 -5.71 0.03 -3.67
N GLN A 53 -6.12 -1.16 -4.14
CA GLN A 53 -7.41 -1.39 -4.78
C GLN A 53 -8.59 -1.21 -3.83
N ASN A 54 -8.50 -1.77 -2.62
CA ASN A 54 -9.57 -1.79 -1.62
C ASN A 54 -9.04 -2.15 -0.22
N GLU A 55 -9.91 -2.09 0.78
CA GLU A 55 -9.58 -2.39 2.18
C GLU A 55 -9.09 -3.83 2.38
N ALA A 56 -9.63 -4.81 1.64
CA ALA A 56 -9.19 -6.19 1.73
C ALA A 56 -7.74 -6.36 1.21
N GLN A 57 -7.34 -5.61 0.19
CA GLN A 57 -5.95 -5.56 -0.25
C GLN A 57 -5.07 -4.93 0.82
N MET A 58 -5.52 -3.85 1.47
CA MET A 58 -4.78 -3.25 2.58
C MET A 58 -4.63 -4.22 3.76
N ALA A 59 -5.69 -4.94 4.13
CA ALA A 59 -5.65 -5.98 5.15
C ALA A 59 -4.63 -7.08 4.77
N ALA A 60 -4.56 -7.45 3.50
CA ALA A 60 -3.60 -8.45 3.04
C ALA A 60 -2.13 -8.01 3.18
N PHE A 61 -1.85 -6.70 3.14
CA PHE A 61 -0.53 -6.11 3.41
C PHE A 61 -0.17 -5.98 4.90
N GLY A 62 -1.07 -6.35 5.80
CA GLY A 62 -0.91 -6.18 7.25
C GLY A 62 -1.76 -5.05 7.85
N GLY A 63 -2.68 -4.47 7.07
CA GLY A 63 -3.71 -3.56 7.57
C GLY A 63 -3.31 -2.08 7.62
N PHE A 64 -4.29 -1.25 7.98
CA PHE A 64 -4.17 0.21 7.95
C PHE A 64 -3.19 0.79 8.97
N SER A 65 -2.76 0.02 9.98
CA SER A 65 -1.72 0.44 10.93
C SER A 65 -0.36 0.71 10.26
N LYS A 66 -0.14 0.19 9.04
CA LYS A 66 1.06 0.47 8.23
C LYS A 66 0.96 1.76 7.41
N VAL A 67 -0.21 2.41 7.37
CA VAL A 67 -0.47 3.58 6.53
C VAL A 67 -0.04 4.85 7.26
N ARG A 68 0.90 5.59 6.66
CA ARG A 68 1.32 6.90 7.14
C ARG A 68 0.38 7.96 6.58
N GLN A 69 -0.35 8.62 7.47
CA GLN A 69 -1.19 9.74 7.10
C GLN A 69 -0.33 11.03 7.03
N VAL A 70 -0.43 11.76 5.92
CA VAL A 70 0.31 13.01 5.70
C VAL A 70 -0.64 14.15 5.31
N PRO A 71 -0.34 15.42 5.66
CA PRO A 71 -1.18 16.56 5.30
C PRO A 71 -1.26 16.76 3.77
N ARG A 72 -0.11 16.63 3.10
CA ARG A 72 0.02 16.73 1.64
C ARG A 72 0.86 15.57 1.15
N LEU A 73 0.33 14.79 0.22
CA LEU A 73 1.02 13.62 -0.32
C LEU A 73 1.76 14.00 -1.60
N ALA A 74 3.08 13.77 -1.62
CA ALA A 74 3.93 13.90 -2.79
C ALA A 74 4.69 12.58 -3.00
N MET A 75 4.17 11.74 -3.89
CA MET A 75 4.80 10.46 -4.24
C MET A 75 6.03 10.69 -5.12
N SER A 76 7.00 9.78 -5.07
CA SER A 76 8.19 9.78 -5.94
C SER A 76 7.98 8.86 -7.14
N GLY A 77 8.42 9.30 -8.33
CA GLY A 77 8.44 8.50 -9.54
C GLY A 77 7.10 8.43 -10.27
N GLN A 78 6.84 7.30 -10.93
CA GLN A 78 5.70 7.07 -11.81
C GLN A 78 4.61 6.21 -11.15
N GLN A 79 3.35 6.61 -11.35
CA GLN A 79 2.21 5.80 -10.95
C GLN A 79 2.01 4.64 -11.94
N THR A 80 1.92 3.41 -11.43
CA THR A 80 1.70 2.20 -12.23
C THR A 80 0.23 1.72 -12.24
N GLY A 81 -0.67 2.54 -11.70
CA GLY A 81 -2.10 2.24 -11.58
C GLY A 81 -2.44 1.60 -10.24
N SER A 82 -3.25 0.53 -10.28
CA SER A 82 -3.61 -0.24 -9.08
C SER A 82 -2.50 -1.20 -8.66
N CYS A 83 -2.30 -1.35 -7.35
CA CYS A 83 -1.33 -2.30 -6.81
C CYS A 83 -1.72 -3.74 -7.13
N GLY A 84 -0.71 -4.58 -7.36
CA GLY A 84 -0.86 -6.03 -7.31
C GLY A 84 -1.22 -6.49 -5.89
N TRP A 85 -1.88 -7.62 -5.77
CA TRP A 85 -2.10 -8.27 -4.49
C TRP A 85 -0.79 -8.87 -3.96
N PRO A 86 -0.55 -8.93 -2.64
CA PRO A 86 0.65 -9.58 -2.11
C PRO A 86 0.62 -11.09 -2.37
N ASN A 87 1.76 -11.77 -2.29
CA ASN A 87 1.83 -13.22 -2.41
C ASN A 87 0.96 -13.95 -1.36
N GLY A 88 0.37 -15.08 -1.73
CA GLY A 88 -0.56 -15.82 -0.89
C GLY A 88 -1.62 -16.61 -1.67
N PHE A 89 -2.67 -17.03 -0.97
CA PHE A 89 -3.81 -17.73 -1.56
C PHE A 89 -5.06 -16.86 -1.44
N PHE A 90 -5.72 -16.60 -2.55
CA PHE A 90 -6.87 -15.70 -2.62
C PHE A 90 -8.00 -16.32 -3.40
N ARG A 91 -9.24 -16.02 -2.99
CA ARG A 91 -10.45 -16.38 -3.71
C ARG A 91 -11.40 -15.21 -3.67
N ARG A 92 -12.04 -14.87 -4.80
CA ARG A 92 -13.12 -13.88 -4.78
C ARG A 92 -14.37 -14.52 -4.15
N SER A 93 -15.11 -13.75 -3.36
CA SER A 93 -16.30 -14.26 -2.66
C SER A 93 -17.39 -14.82 -3.57
N ASN A 94 -17.46 -14.35 -4.83
CA ASN A 94 -18.39 -14.83 -5.86
C ASN A 94 -17.83 -15.98 -6.73
N GLU A 95 -16.64 -16.50 -6.42
CA GLU A 95 -15.98 -17.55 -7.19
C GLU A 95 -15.56 -18.70 -6.27
N THR A 96 -15.53 -19.93 -6.79
CA THR A 96 -14.98 -21.09 -6.06
C THR A 96 -13.47 -21.25 -6.27
N VAL A 97 -12.94 -20.70 -7.36
CA VAL A 97 -11.52 -20.83 -7.76
C VAL A 97 -10.61 -20.13 -6.75
N VAL A 98 -9.62 -20.87 -6.24
CA VAL A 98 -8.53 -20.32 -5.43
C VAL A 98 -7.34 -20.06 -6.33
N TYR A 99 -6.77 -18.86 -6.22
CA TYR A 99 -5.53 -18.47 -6.90
C TYR A 99 -4.37 -18.47 -5.93
N ARG A 100 -3.25 -19.07 -6.32
CA ARG A 100 -1.95 -18.89 -5.64
C ARG A 100 -1.19 -17.78 -6.34
N MET A 101 -0.64 -16.88 -5.54
CA MET A 101 0.19 -15.76 -5.92
C MET A 101 1.60 -15.96 -5.38
N SER A 102 2.61 -15.94 -6.24
CA SER A 102 3.99 -16.32 -5.86
C SER A 102 5.06 -15.62 -6.69
N GLY A 103 6.32 -15.84 -6.29
CA GLY A 103 7.53 -15.32 -6.92
C GLY A 103 8.03 -14.01 -6.28
N VAL A 104 9.12 -13.46 -6.82
CA VAL A 104 9.72 -12.19 -6.39
C VAL A 104 9.72 -11.25 -7.59
N GLY A 105 8.94 -10.18 -7.53
CA GLY A 105 8.89 -9.16 -8.57
C GLY A 105 9.76 -7.95 -8.22
N VAL A 106 9.38 -6.80 -8.77
CA VAL A 106 10.08 -5.52 -8.56
C VAL A 106 10.07 -5.08 -7.09
N ALA A 107 9.08 -5.54 -6.31
CA ALA A 107 9.07 -5.46 -4.86
C ALA A 107 8.85 -6.87 -4.28
N PRO A 108 9.46 -7.19 -3.12
CA PRO A 108 9.49 -8.54 -2.57
C PRO A 108 8.10 -9.09 -2.19
N GLU A 109 7.15 -8.20 -1.96
CA GLU A 109 5.78 -8.54 -1.56
C GLU A 109 4.89 -8.94 -2.77
N PHE A 110 5.31 -8.56 -3.99
CA PHE A 110 4.58 -8.77 -5.24
C PHE A 110 5.35 -9.68 -6.17
N GLY A 111 5.05 -10.97 -6.14
CA GLY A 111 5.54 -11.87 -7.14
C GLY A 111 4.84 -11.68 -8.51
N PRO A 112 5.50 -12.05 -9.60
CA PRO A 112 4.94 -11.92 -10.95
C PRO A 112 3.96 -13.04 -11.31
N ASP A 113 3.81 -14.10 -10.50
CA ASP A 113 3.10 -15.30 -10.94
C ASP A 113 1.71 -15.43 -10.30
N ILE A 114 0.76 -15.94 -11.08
CA ILE A 114 -0.56 -16.39 -10.61
C ILE A 114 -0.94 -17.71 -11.25
N CYS A 115 -1.49 -18.63 -10.47
CA CYS A 115 -2.02 -19.90 -10.94
C CYS A 115 -3.30 -20.27 -10.19
N SER A 116 -4.18 -21.07 -10.80
CA SER A 116 -5.36 -21.62 -10.15
C SER A 116 -5.05 -22.94 -9.43
N VAL A 117 -5.61 -23.12 -8.25
CA VAL A 117 -5.55 -24.39 -7.52
C VAL A 117 -6.59 -25.34 -8.09
N ALA A 118 -6.16 -26.55 -8.49
CA ALA A 118 -6.98 -27.51 -9.21
C ALA A 118 -8.10 -28.12 -8.34
N ASN A 119 -7.78 -28.49 -7.10
CA ASN A 119 -8.67 -29.25 -6.22
C ASN A 119 -8.22 -29.18 -4.76
N GLU A 120 -9.02 -29.76 -3.88
CA GLU A 120 -8.77 -29.79 -2.43
C GLU A 120 -7.47 -30.50 -2.06
N ALA A 121 -7.12 -31.60 -2.75
CA ALA A 121 -5.87 -32.32 -2.51
C ALA A 121 -4.64 -31.43 -2.80
N GLN A 122 -4.69 -30.64 -3.88
CA GLN A 122 -3.65 -29.66 -4.17
C GLN A 122 -3.61 -28.54 -3.13
N MET A 123 -4.77 -28.05 -2.67
CA MET A 123 -4.81 -27.06 -1.59
C MET A 123 -4.25 -27.62 -0.29
N ALA A 124 -4.54 -28.88 0.04
CA ALA A 124 -3.99 -29.57 1.21
C ALA A 124 -2.46 -29.66 1.16
N ALA A 125 -1.87 -29.96 0.00
CA ALA A 125 -0.43 -29.93 -0.21
C ALA A 125 0.19 -28.53 0.02
N PHE A 126 -0.59 -27.47 -0.19
CA PHE A 126 -0.19 -26.09 0.12
C PHE A 126 -0.47 -25.66 1.57
N GLY A 127 -0.88 -26.56 2.45
CA GLY A 127 -1.19 -26.28 3.85
C GLY A 127 -2.67 -25.98 4.12
N GLY A 128 -3.56 -26.31 3.18
CA GLY A 128 -5.00 -26.32 3.36
C GLY A 128 -5.70 -24.97 3.27
N PHE A 129 -7.03 -25.01 3.29
CA PHE A 129 -7.88 -23.84 3.06
C PHE A 129 -7.79 -22.74 4.13
N GLY A 130 -7.23 -23.04 5.31
CA GLY A 130 -6.99 -22.03 6.36
C GLY A 130 -6.04 -20.90 5.93
N ARG A 131 -5.31 -21.07 4.81
CA ARG A 131 -4.44 -20.05 4.23
C ARG A 131 -5.13 -19.14 3.21
N VAL A 132 -6.34 -19.49 2.78
CA VAL A 132 -7.07 -18.78 1.73
C VAL A 132 -7.73 -17.54 2.30
N ARG A 133 -7.44 -16.39 1.69
CA ARG A 133 -8.11 -15.13 2.00
C ARG A 133 -9.23 -14.90 1.00
N VAL A 134 -10.45 -14.77 1.51
CA VAL A 134 -11.62 -14.44 0.68
C VAL A 134 -11.69 -12.93 0.51
N VAL A 135 -11.86 -12.47 -0.73
CA VAL A 135 -11.82 -11.03 -1.08
C VAL A 135 -13.07 -10.58 -1.84
N PRO A 136 -13.32 -9.26 -1.95
CA PRO A 136 -14.45 -8.74 -2.71
C PRO A 136 -14.43 -9.16 -4.19
N PRO A 137 -15.60 -9.32 -4.84
CA PRO A 137 -15.71 -9.71 -6.25
C PRO A 137 -15.01 -8.78 -7.24
N THR A 138 -14.88 -7.51 -6.89
CA THR A 138 -14.26 -6.47 -7.72
C THR A 138 -12.73 -6.48 -7.67
N SER A 139 -12.12 -7.40 -6.93
CA SER A 139 -10.67 -7.45 -6.76
C SER A 139 -9.97 -7.98 -8.00
N ASP A 140 -9.07 -7.16 -8.57
CA ASP A 140 -8.23 -7.57 -9.70
C ASP A 140 -7.01 -8.35 -9.18
N LEU A 141 -7.20 -9.64 -8.95
CA LEU A 141 -6.17 -10.58 -8.46
C LEU A 141 -5.04 -10.81 -9.48
N ALA A 142 -5.30 -10.61 -10.77
CA ALA A 142 -4.31 -10.83 -11.84
C ALA A 142 -3.45 -9.60 -12.13
N ARG A 143 -3.72 -8.45 -11.49
CA ARG A 143 -3.00 -7.20 -11.69
C ARG A 143 -1.48 -7.38 -11.55
N GLY A 144 -0.77 -7.12 -12.65
CA GLY A 144 0.70 -7.18 -12.70
C GLY A 144 1.26 -8.60 -12.64
N ARG A 145 0.43 -9.63 -12.89
CA ARG A 145 0.83 -11.04 -12.81
C ARG A 145 0.68 -11.75 -14.16
N ARG A 146 1.50 -12.79 -14.34
CA ARG A 146 1.47 -13.73 -15.46
C ARG A 146 0.73 -14.99 -15.02
N MET A 147 -0.37 -15.29 -15.70
CA MET A 147 -1.13 -16.53 -15.47
C MET A 147 -0.35 -17.73 -16.02
N SER A 148 -0.07 -18.72 -15.18
CA SER A 148 0.61 -19.97 -15.58
C SER A 148 -0.32 -21.18 -15.70
N GLY A 149 -1.64 -20.97 -15.55
CA GLY A 149 -2.64 -22.02 -15.59
C GLY A 149 -2.84 -22.66 -14.22
N VAL A 150 -2.87 -23.99 -14.16
CA VAL A 150 -2.99 -24.74 -12.90
C VAL A 150 -1.66 -24.74 -12.14
N CYS A 151 -1.71 -24.55 -10.83
CA CYS A 151 -0.51 -24.51 -10.00
C CYS A 151 0.30 -25.81 -10.09
N ASN A 152 1.63 -25.68 -10.20
CA ASN A 152 2.54 -26.79 -9.99
C ASN A 152 2.91 -26.88 -8.49
N PRO A 153 2.59 -27.98 -7.78
CA PRO A 153 2.89 -28.11 -6.36
C PRO A 153 4.39 -28.12 -6.04
N ARG A 154 5.26 -28.31 -7.04
CA ARG A 154 6.74 -28.28 -6.89
C ARG A 154 7.38 -26.94 -7.23
N ALA A 155 6.62 -25.96 -7.72
CA ALA A 155 7.15 -24.62 -7.98
C ALA A 155 7.14 -23.82 -6.67
N GLY A 156 8.33 -23.68 -6.07
CA GLY A 156 8.59 -22.85 -4.89
C GLY A 156 8.64 -21.38 -5.26
#